data_AF-A0AAP5M8E2-F1
#
_entry.id   AF-A0AAP5M8E2-F1
#
_cell.length_a   1.000
_cell.length_b   1.000
_cell.length_c   1.000
_cell.angle_alpha   90.00
_cell.angle_beta   90.00
_cell.angle_gamma   90.00
#
_symmetry.space_group_name_H-M   'P 1'
#
loop_
_entity.id
_entity.type
_entity.pdbx_description
1 polymer ?
#
loop_
_entity_poly.entity_id
_entity_poly.type
_entity_poly.pdbx_seq_one_letter_code
_entity_poly.pdbx_strand_id
1 'polypeptide(L)'
;MTRRKRVINTTNYPVMRAKCQTCPFRQSDEGRHPCPELVSRIQVQAIIEASQICHHPLLSGKKETHICRGARDFQLEIFYRLGVIDSPTDEAWKQHSLKNKRT
;
A
#
# COMPACT_ATOMS: atom_id res chain seq x y z
N MET A 1 21.69 3.09 -22.21
CA MET A 1 20.23 2.98 -22.46
C MET A 1 19.47 3.29 -21.18
N THR A 2 18.93 4.49 -21.03
CA THR A 2 18.08 4.85 -19.89
C THR A 2 16.73 4.15 -20.06
N ARG A 3 16.47 3.10 -19.27
CA ARG A 3 15.18 2.40 -19.24
C ARG A 3 14.13 3.43 -18.80
N ARG A 4 13.22 3.83 -19.69
CA ARG A 4 12.10 4.70 -19.32
C ARG A 4 11.34 4.05 -18.16
N LYS A 5 11.20 4.74 -17.03
CA LYS A 5 10.43 4.28 -15.87
C LYS A 5 8.99 4.07 -16.33
N ARG A 6 8.48 2.84 -16.24
CA ARG A 6 7.09 2.52 -16.62
C ARG A 6 6.16 3.15 -15.58
N VAL A 7 5.31 4.07 -16.00
CA VAL A 7 4.26 4.65 -15.15
C VAL A 7 3.03 3.76 -15.25
N ILE A 8 2.58 3.20 -14.13
CA ILE A 8 1.38 2.36 -14.05
C ILE A 8 0.28 3.19 -13.41
N ASN A 9 -0.84 3.37 -14.12
CA ASN A 9 -2.03 4.00 -13.54
C ASN A 9 -2.74 3.00 -12.62
N THR A 10 -2.73 3.29 -11.33
CA THR A 10 -3.31 2.43 -10.29
C THR A 10 -4.57 3.01 -9.65
N THR A 11 -5.12 4.10 -10.21
CA THR A 11 -6.25 4.85 -9.62
C THR A 11 -7.47 3.97 -9.33
N ASN A 12 -7.72 2.96 -10.17
CA ASN A 12 -8.86 2.05 -10.05
C ASN A 12 -8.47 0.65 -9.53
N TYR A 13 -7.22 0.47 -9.07
CA TYR A 13 -6.82 -0.82 -8.53
C TYR A 13 -7.49 -1.04 -7.18
N PRO A 14 -8.23 -2.15 -6.99
CA PRO A 14 -8.71 -2.52 -5.66
C PRO A 14 -7.54 -2.81 -4.72
N VAL A 15 -7.75 -2.63 -3.41
CA VAL A 15 -6.79 -3.08 -2.41
C VAL A 15 -6.95 -4.59 -2.20
N MET A 16 -5.85 -5.31 -2.04
CA MET A 16 -5.88 -6.72 -1.65
C MET A 16 -6.67 -6.89 -0.34
N ARG A 17 -7.53 -7.90 -0.26
CA ARG A 17 -8.35 -8.15 0.95
C ARG A 17 -7.52 -8.47 2.19
N ALA A 18 -6.37 -9.10 2.03
CA ALA A 18 -5.49 -9.52 3.12
C ALA A 18 -4.00 -9.36 2.74
N LYS A 19 -3.15 -9.29 3.75
CA LYS A 19 -1.68 -9.40 3.60
C LYS A 19 -1.35 -10.77 3.00
N CYS A 20 -0.48 -10.84 1.99
CA CYS A 20 -0.02 -12.12 1.44
C CYS A 20 0.75 -12.95 2.48
N GLN A 21 0.95 -14.25 2.23
CA GLN A 21 1.63 -15.14 3.17
C GLN A 21 3.08 -14.70 3.46
N THR A 22 3.77 -14.21 2.43
CA THR A 22 5.14 -13.70 2.53
C THR A 22 5.20 -12.19 2.77
N CYS A 23 4.13 -11.59 3.31
CA CYS A 23 4.06 -10.14 3.46
C CYS A 23 5.06 -9.66 4.52
N PRO A 24 5.96 -8.71 4.20
CA PRO A 24 6.93 -8.20 5.16
C PRO A 24 6.27 -7.43 6.31
N PHE A 25 5.03 -6.97 6.14
CA PHE A 25 4.22 -6.31 7.17
C PHE A 25 3.46 -7.27 8.09
N ARG A 26 3.59 -8.59 7.93
CA ARG A 26 3.15 -9.54 8.97
C ARG A 26 4.19 -9.50 10.08
N GLN A 27 3.72 -9.38 11.32
CA GLN A 27 4.57 -9.47 12.50
C GLN A 27 4.55 -10.91 13.02
N SER A 28 5.65 -11.35 13.61
CA SER A 28 5.67 -12.55 14.44
C SER A 28 4.86 -12.34 15.72
N ASP A 29 4.69 -13.40 16.51
CA ASP A 29 3.98 -13.33 17.80
C ASP A 29 4.67 -12.37 18.78
N GLU A 30 5.98 -12.14 18.63
CA GLU A 30 6.76 -11.15 19.37
C GLU A 30 6.72 -9.74 18.76
N GLY A 31 5.85 -9.49 17.78
CA GLY A 31 5.67 -8.18 17.14
C GLY A 31 6.76 -7.80 16.15
N ARG A 32 7.65 -8.71 15.75
CA ARG A 32 8.80 -8.40 14.88
C ARG A 32 8.46 -8.60 13.42
N HIS A 33 8.93 -7.70 12.56
CA HIS A 33 8.87 -7.90 11.12
C HIS A 33 9.95 -8.89 10.66
N PRO A 34 9.65 -9.81 9.72
CA PRO A 34 10.61 -10.80 9.23
C PRO A 34 11.80 -10.17 8.49
N CYS A 35 11.61 -8.98 7.90
CA CYS A 35 12.67 -8.22 7.25
C CYS A 35 12.46 -6.71 7.47
N PRO A 36 12.96 -6.15 8.58
CA PRO A 36 12.73 -4.75 8.95
C PRO A 36 13.22 -3.75 7.89
N GLU A 37 14.38 -4.01 7.27
CA GLU A 37 14.94 -3.14 6.23
C GLU A 37 14.02 -3.03 5.00
N LEU A 38 13.44 -4.16 4.56
CA LEU A 38 12.49 -4.18 3.47
C LEU A 38 11.20 -3.44 3.84
N VAL A 39 10.71 -3.60 5.07
CA VAL A 39 9.55 -2.87 5.57
C VAL A 39 9.80 -1.37 5.53
N SER A 40 10.90 -0.90 6.11
CA SER A 40 11.26 0.53 6.13
C SER A 40 11.32 1.12 4.73
N ARG A 41 11.92 0.41 3.77
CA ARG A 41 11.97 0.86 2.38
C ARG A 41 10.57 0.99 1.76
N ILE A 42 9.70 -0.01 1.97
CA ILE A 42 8.33 0.04 1.42
C ILE A 42 7.51 1.14 2.12
N GLN A 43 7.70 1.36 3.42
CA GLN A 43 7.04 2.44 4.16
C GLN A 43 7.38 3.80 3.58
N VAL A 44 8.68 4.09 3.38
CA VAL A 44 9.14 5.35 2.77
C VAL A 44 8.54 5.52 1.38
N GLN A 45 8.62 4.49 0.53
CA GLN A 45 8.07 4.54 -0.82
C GLN A 45 6.54 4.78 -0.81
N ALA A 46 5.82 4.10 0.09
CA ALA A 46 4.37 4.19 0.19
C ALA A 46 3.88 5.59 0.62
N ILE A 47 4.65 6.29 1.46
CA ILE A 47 4.28 7.61 1.96
C ILE A 47 4.72 8.72 1.01
N ILE A 48 5.95 8.64 0.48
CA ILE A 48 6.58 9.75 -0.24
C ILE A 48 6.38 9.65 -1.75
N GLU A 49 6.42 8.45 -2.31
CA GLU A 49 6.44 8.27 -3.76
C GLU A 49 5.09 7.87 -4.34
N ALA A 50 4.60 6.68 -3.98
CA ALA A 50 3.42 6.08 -4.58
C ALA A 50 2.91 4.89 -3.77
N SER A 51 1.63 4.55 -3.95
CA SER A 51 1.07 3.30 -3.41
C SER A 51 1.82 2.07 -3.93
N GLN A 52 2.14 1.13 -3.03
CA GLN A 52 2.79 -0.13 -3.40
C GLN A 52 1.79 -1.06 -4.11
N ILE A 53 2.15 -1.53 -5.30
CA ILE A 53 1.40 -2.56 -6.03
C ILE A 53 1.66 -3.94 -5.40
N CYS A 54 0.64 -4.80 -5.38
CA CYS A 54 0.79 -6.19 -4.94
C CYS A 54 1.76 -6.94 -5.87
N HIS A 55 2.86 -7.46 -5.32
CA HIS A 55 3.94 -8.06 -6.10
C HIS A 55 3.78 -9.58 -6.33
N HIS A 56 2.86 -10.24 -5.63
CA HIS A 56 2.71 -11.70 -5.74
C HIS A 56 2.38 -12.20 -7.16
N PRO A 57 1.50 -11.54 -7.95
CA PRO A 57 1.23 -11.93 -9.33
C PRO A 57 2.49 -11.93 -10.22
N LEU A 58 3.40 -10.97 -10.02
CA LEU A 58 4.64 -10.84 -10.78
C LEU A 58 5.53 -12.08 -10.63
N LEU A 59 5.59 -12.66 -9.42
CA LEU A 59 6.36 -13.88 -9.15
C LEU A 59 5.87 -15.11 -9.94
N SER A 60 4.64 -15.05 -10.45
CA SER A 60 4.03 -16.09 -11.28
C SER A 60 3.82 -15.64 -12.74
N GLY A 61 4.47 -14.55 -13.17
CA GLY A 61 4.33 -13.99 -14.51
C GLY A 61 2.94 -13.40 -14.83
N LYS A 62 2.10 -13.17 -13.82
CA LYS A 62 0.77 -12.58 -13.96
C LYS A 62 0.83 -11.07 -13.77
N LYS A 63 -0.08 -10.35 -14.44
CA LYS A 63 -0.22 -8.90 -14.28
C LYS A 63 -0.66 -8.56 -12.86
N GLU A 64 -0.07 -7.52 -12.32
CA GLU A 64 -0.50 -6.93 -11.06
C GLU A 64 -1.77 -6.10 -11.28
N THR A 65 -2.77 -6.30 -10.42
CA THR A 65 -4.10 -5.67 -10.58
C THR A 65 -4.61 -5.05 -9.29
N HIS A 66 -3.82 -5.08 -8.21
CA HIS A 66 -4.23 -4.69 -6.87
C HIS A 66 -3.17 -3.87 -6.14
N ILE A 67 -3.62 -3.02 -5.22
CA ILE A 67 -2.76 -2.35 -4.23
C ILE A 67 -2.41 -3.32 -3.09
N CYS A 68 -1.18 -3.24 -2.59
CA CYS A 68 -0.69 -4.05 -1.47
C CYS A 68 -1.43 -3.71 -0.18
N ARG A 69 -2.05 -4.71 0.47
CA ARG A 69 -2.75 -4.54 1.76
C ARG A 69 -1.84 -4.02 2.87
N GLY A 70 -0.68 -4.66 3.06
CA GLY A 70 0.23 -4.30 4.16
C GLY A 70 0.75 -2.86 4.07
N ALA A 71 1.11 -2.42 2.86
CA ALA A 71 1.50 -1.02 2.64
C ALA A 71 0.31 -0.06 2.81
N ARG A 72 -0.89 -0.46 2.35
CA ARG A 72 -2.10 0.36 2.54
C ARG A 72 -2.47 0.51 4.01
N ASP A 73 -2.40 -0.54 4.81
CA ASP A 73 -2.64 -0.47 6.27
C ASP A 73 -1.73 0.59 6.91
N PHE A 74 -0.44 0.54 6.58
CA PHE A 74 0.53 1.50 7.07
C PHE A 74 0.20 2.95 6.62
N GLN A 75 -0.14 3.15 5.34
CA GLN A 75 -0.53 4.47 4.84
C GLN A 75 -1.77 5.02 5.58
N LEU A 76 -2.79 4.19 5.79
CA LEU A 76 -4.01 4.60 6.49
C LEU A 76 -3.74 5.01 7.94
N GLU A 77 -2.89 4.25 8.64
CA GLU A 77 -2.47 4.59 10.00
C GLU A 77 -1.77 5.96 10.04
N ILE A 78 -0.87 6.22 9.09
CA ILE A 78 -0.19 7.53 9.00
C ILE A 78 -1.19 8.64 8.67
N PHE A 79 -2.07 8.45 7.69
CA PHE A 79 -3.06 9.46 7.30
C PHE A 79 -4.06 9.77 8.42
N TYR A 80 -4.46 8.76 9.20
CA TYR A 80 -5.28 8.95 10.39
C TYR A 80 -4.53 9.81 11.42
N ARG A 81 -3.28 9.48 11.74
CA ARG A 81 -2.45 10.25 12.69
C ARG A 81 -2.18 11.68 12.25
N LEU A 82 -2.12 11.93 10.95
CA LEU A 82 -1.98 13.27 10.37
C LEU A 82 -3.32 14.04 10.30
N GLY A 83 -4.45 13.43 10.67
CA GLY A 83 -5.76 14.07 10.63
C GLY A 83 -6.37 14.18 9.22
N VAL A 84 -5.86 13.41 8.25
CA VAL A 84 -6.37 13.40 6.86
C VAL A 84 -7.68 12.60 6.76
N ILE A 85 -7.81 11.54 7.56
CA ILE A 85 -8.99 10.68 7.63
C ILE A 85 -9.38 10.45 9.09
N ASP A 86 -10.67 10.19 9.35
CA ASP A 86 -11.21 10.05 10.72
C ASP A 86 -10.94 8.68 11.36
N SER A 87 -10.55 7.68 10.58
CA SER A 87 -10.14 6.35 11.07
C SER A 87 -9.20 5.68 10.07
N PRO A 88 -8.32 4.74 10.50
CA PRO A 88 -7.37 4.07 9.62
C PRO A 88 -8.03 2.94 8.81
N THR A 89 -9.08 3.25 8.06
CA THR A 89 -9.89 2.28 7.30
C THR A 89 -9.96 2.62 5.81
N ASP A 90 -10.19 1.60 4.96
CA ASP A 90 -10.39 1.82 3.53
C ASP A 90 -11.66 2.66 3.26
N GLU A 91 -12.68 2.49 4.10
CA GLU A 91 -13.93 3.23 4.06
C GLU A 91 -13.69 4.73 4.31
N ALA A 92 -12.94 5.08 5.35
CA ALA A 92 -12.62 6.49 5.64
C ALA A 92 -11.81 7.12 4.50
N TRP A 93 -10.83 6.40 3.95
CA TRP A 93 -10.09 6.84 2.77
C TRP A 93 -10.98 7.05 1.55
N LYS A 94 -11.93 6.14 1.29
CA LYS A 94 -12.90 6.26 0.20
C LYS A 94 -13.79 7.50 0.40
N GLN A 95 -14.30 7.73 1.61
CA GLN A 95 -15.13 8.91 1.90
C GLN A 95 -14.35 10.21 1.69
N HIS A 96 -13.12 10.31 2.21
CA HIS A 96 -12.24 11.47 1.98
C HIS A 96 -11.97 11.69 0.48
N SER A 97 -11.66 10.62 -0.26
CA SER A 97 -11.42 10.70 -1.71
C SER A 97 -12.64 11.16 -2.51
N LEU A 98 -13.86 10.81 -2.07
CA LEU A 98 -15.10 11.25 -2.72
C LEU A 98 -15.40 12.72 -2.42
N LYS A 99 -15.14 13.20 -1.21
CA LYS A 99 -15.29 14.61 -0.83
C LYS A 99 -14.36 15.50 -1.67
N ASN A 100 -13.09 15.13 -1.80
CA ASN A 100 -12.08 15.92 -2.52
C ASN A 100 -12.16 15.83 -4.06
N LYS A 101 -12.99 14.94 -4.62
CA LYS A 101 -13.27 14.89 -6.07
C LYS A 101 -14.38 15.85 -6.50
N ARG A 102 -15.07 16.48 -5.54
CA ARG A 102 -16.20 17.40 -5.77
C ARG A 102 -15.81 18.88 -5.67
N THR A 103 -14.54 19.16 -5.42
CA THR A 103 -13.87 20.47 -5.46
C THR A 103 -12.99 20.55 -6.69
#